data_AF-A0A0R1J0A9-F1
#
_entry.id   AF-A0A0R1J0A9-F1
#
_cell.length_a   1.000
_cell.length_b   1.000
_cell.length_c   1.000
_cell.angle_alpha   90.00
_cell.angle_beta   90.00
_cell.angle_gamma   90.00
#
_symmetry.space_group_name_H-M   'P 1'
#
loop_
_entity.id
_entity.type
_entity.pdbx_description
1 polymer ?
#
loop_
_entity_poly.entity_id
_entity_poly.type
_entity_poly.pdbx_seq_one_letter_code
_entity_poly.pdbx_strand_id
1 'polypeptide(L)'
;MKDIFSKKIVVISLLSFASGLVLLGTTDVVHADATNQTAQVESTNTSLDIPEGIAKDHQGTLQGDNGSSWYLDNDGTLHIGAGDVDNPDYTTTPEIDSPQSDSVWANYKYADDITKVVFDEGAVAGRSLENYFNNLSNLKNVDVSKLDVSNTVFFNSMFSLTSNLESLDISNWNLAKADEFTDFVSYSGVKTVNFSNIKFNGRELLHVFLNDSNLTDINFSGASLNPSKSVSGMFNDDYSLRSLDLTSFVDLSKIPLVYLNGMLGGLNFLTSLKVKDNTILKNTYLPDVDSSKYTGWTDGTHLFNTDELEGVYDKNTSTDPDARTSTTWTLTDKPKVDYTINYYDNSTKKLLGTVSGSGVEDGKVYLKPDYPGYNTSVTDGSKYIDLTSTNTTHDFYLKPISSNNGSNSNSSGNTVSTTSKNQKVATTTKIVKLYNDEGKLITNRALGINTAWKSDVVYKSNGITYYRVSSDEYVKAKDVYVYTDKVAKIKVNDDKNGDLVDYLGGDLDRKLKSGSTWKTDRIALINGKEYYRVSTDEFVPVSEVTEY
;
A
#
# COMPACT_ATOMS: atom_id res chain seq x y z
N MET A 1 -47.28 -20.61 -45.93
CA MET A 1 -48.29 -21.57 -45.44
C MET A 1 -47.53 -22.59 -44.60
N LYS A 2 -47.22 -22.33 -43.32
CA LYS A 2 -48.06 -22.36 -42.11
C LYS A 2 -48.85 -23.66 -41.95
N ASP A 3 -48.32 -24.52 -41.08
CA ASP A 3 -48.99 -25.25 -39.98
C ASP A 3 -47.97 -26.25 -39.39
N ILE A 4 -47.97 -26.76 -38.16
CA ILE A 4 -48.61 -26.55 -36.85
C ILE A 4 -47.70 -27.36 -35.90
N PHE A 5 -47.46 -26.94 -34.65
CA PHE A 5 -47.55 -27.85 -33.49
C PHE A 5 -47.64 -27.07 -32.18
N SER A 6 -48.76 -27.30 -31.51
CA SER A 6 -49.15 -26.90 -30.15
C SER A 6 -48.71 -27.97 -29.15
N LYS A 7 -48.38 -27.56 -27.91
CA LYS A 7 -48.66 -28.34 -26.69
C LYS A 7 -48.66 -27.44 -25.45
N LYS A 8 -49.87 -27.15 -24.94
CA LYS A 8 -50.13 -26.74 -23.54
C LYS A 8 -50.34 -28.00 -22.71
N ILE A 9 -49.78 -28.05 -21.51
CA ILE A 9 -50.17 -28.99 -20.46
C ILE A 9 -50.66 -28.18 -19.26
N VAL A 10 -51.86 -28.54 -18.81
CA VAL A 10 -52.58 -28.08 -17.61
C VAL A 10 -52.33 -29.10 -16.51
N VAL A 11 -52.06 -28.65 -15.28
CA VAL A 11 -52.22 -29.47 -14.07
C VAL A 11 -53.13 -28.73 -13.09
N ILE A 12 -54.15 -29.45 -12.62
CA ILE A 12 -55.29 -29.01 -11.81
C ILE A 12 -55.07 -29.42 -10.34
N SER A 13 -55.28 -28.44 -9.46
CA SER A 13 -55.82 -28.41 -8.09
C SER A 13 -55.45 -29.45 -7.02
N LEU A 14 -55.29 -28.94 -5.79
CA LEU A 14 -56.10 -29.40 -4.64
C LEU A 14 -56.28 -28.24 -3.62
N LEU A 15 -57.55 -27.94 -3.33
CA LEU A 15 -58.03 -26.98 -2.33
C LEU A 15 -57.98 -27.57 -0.91
N SER A 16 -57.79 -26.72 0.09
CA SER A 16 -58.58 -26.80 1.33
C SER A 16 -58.80 -25.39 1.91
N PHE A 17 -60.06 -25.04 2.15
CA PHE A 17 -60.50 -23.82 2.84
C PHE A 17 -60.68 -24.12 4.33
N ALA A 18 -60.21 -23.22 5.20
CA ALA A 18 -60.76 -23.03 6.54
C ALA A 18 -60.83 -21.52 6.84
N SER A 19 -62.02 -21.10 7.22
CA SER A 19 -62.52 -19.73 7.36
C SER A 19 -62.01 -19.05 8.65
N GLY A 20 -61.71 -17.75 8.59
CA GLY A 20 -61.35 -16.97 9.79
C GLY A 20 -60.99 -15.51 9.54
N LEU A 21 -61.95 -14.74 9.00
CA LEU A 21 -62.18 -13.29 9.17
C LEU A 21 -61.04 -12.42 9.78
N VAL A 22 -60.30 -11.63 8.97
CA VAL A 22 -59.71 -10.33 9.39
C VAL A 22 -59.51 -9.40 8.17
N LEU A 23 -60.13 -8.21 8.26
CA LEU A 23 -59.88 -6.90 7.63
C LEU A 23 -59.47 -6.77 6.14
N LEU A 24 -60.34 -6.08 5.37
CA LEU A 24 -60.14 -5.63 4.00
C LEU A 24 -59.12 -4.47 3.91
N GLY A 25 -58.11 -4.63 3.06
CA GLY A 25 -57.31 -3.56 2.48
C GLY A 25 -56.77 -4.03 1.13
N THR A 26 -57.32 -3.50 0.04
CA THR A 26 -56.94 -3.85 -1.34
C THR A 26 -55.61 -3.20 -1.71
N THR A 27 -54.57 -3.99 -1.90
CA THR A 27 -53.35 -3.56 -2.60
C THR A 27 -53.53 -3.80 -4.10
N ASP A 28 -53.83 -2.73 -4.84
CA ASP A 28 -53.67 -2.71 -6.29
C ASP A 28 -52.17 -2.67 -6.63
N VAL A 29 -51.77 -3.63 -7.47
CA VAL A 29 -50.44 -3.67 -8.08
C VAL A 29 -50.39 -2.62 -9.18
N VAL A 30 -49.74 -1.50 -8.92
CA VAL A 30 -49.42 -0.50 -9.94
C VAL A 30 -47.98 -0.74 -10.40
N HIS A 31 -47.83 -1.00 -11.70
CA HIS A 31 -46.55 -0.84 -12.40
C HIS A 31 -46.12 0.62 -12.27
N ALA A 32 -45.11 0.88 -11.44
CA ALA A 32 -44.46 2.18 -11.41
C ALA A 32 -43.50 2.27 -12.59
N ASP A 33 -43.92 2.95 -13.66
CA ASP A 33 -43.01 3.60 -14.60
C ASP A 33 -42.18 4.60 -13.79
N ALA A 34 -40.89 4.31 -13.63
CA ALA A 34 -39.94 5.24 -13.02
C ALA A 34 -39.60 6.32 -14.05
N THR A 35 -40.47 7.31 -14.21
CA THR A 35 -40.09 8.60 -14.79
C THR A 35 -39.23 9.34 -13.76
N ASN A 36 -37.92 9.21 -13.95
CA ASN A 36 -36.90 9.91 -13.18
C ASN A 36 -36.97 11.41 -13.54
N GLN A 37 -37.84 12.17 -12.88
CA GLN A 37 -37.75 13.63 -12.87
C GLN A 37 -36.61 14.02 -11.92
N THR A 38 -35.45 14.32 -12.50
CA THR A 38 -34.38 15.08 -11.87
C THR A 38 -34.92 16.45 -11.48
N ALA A 39 -35.11 16.69 -10.18
CA ALA A 39 -35.20 18.05 -9.68
C ALA A 39 -33.83 18.71 -9.86
N GLN A 40 -33.74 19.75 -10.69
CA GLN A 40 -32.62 20.68 -10.64
C GLN A 40 -32.66 21.37 -9.30
N VAL A 41 -31.60 21.23 -8.51
CA VAL A 41 -31.35 22.07 -7.35
C VAL A 41 -30.83 23.40 -7.91
N GLU A 42 -31.70 24.42 -7.98
CA GLU A 42 -31.27 25.79 -8.26
C GLU A 42 -30.60 26.37 -7.00
N SER A 43 -29.33 26.76 -7.14
CA SER A 43 -28.50 27.35 -6.09
C SER A 43 -28.99 28.76 -5.74
N THR A 44 -29.57 28.94 -4.55
CA THR A 44 -30.05 30.26 -4.07
C THR A 44 -29.32 30.77 -2.83
N ASN A 45 -28.30 30.06 -2.33
CA ASN A 45 -27.45 30.51 -1.24
C ASN A 45 -25.98 30.38 -1.66
N THR A 46 -25.37 31.49 -2.08
CA THR A 46 -23.95 31.58 -2.51
C THR A 46 -23.03 32.16 -1.43
N SER A 47 -23.56 32.42 -0.23
CA SER A 47 -22.84 33.09 0.86
C SER A 47 -22.16 32.08 1.78
N LEU A 48 -20.86 31.91 1.61
CA LEU A 48 -19.96 31.32 2.60
C LEU A 48 -19.69 32.34 3.71
N ASP A 49 -19.93 31.99 4.97
CA ASP A 49 -19.59 32.85 6.10
C ASP A 49 -18.06 32.84 6.31
N ILE A 50 -17.37 33.83 5.76
CA ILE A 50 -15.92 34.00 5.92
C ILE A 50 -15.63 34.50 7.35
N PRO A 51 -14.81 33.78 8.15
CA PRO A 51 -14.51 34.19 9.52
C PRO A 51 -13.88 35.58 9.63
N GLU A 52 -14.23 36.30 10.71
CA GLU A 52 -13.56 37.55 11.04
C GLU A 52 -12.05 37.31 11.23
N GLY A 53 -11.22 38.06 10.50
CA GLY A 53 -9.76 37.99 10.59
C GLY A 53 -9.06 37.31 9.41
N ILE A 54 -9.81 36.70 8.48
CA ILE A 54 -9.25 36.24 7.21
C ILE A 54 -8.78 37.45 6.39
N ALA A 55 -7.54 37.42 5.93
CA ALA A 55 -6.96 38.50 5.15
C ALA A 55 -7.66 38.66 3.79
N LYS A 56 -7.70 39.88 3.25
CA LYS A 56 -8.43 40.17 2.00
C LYS A 56 -7.86 39.47 0.78
N ASP A 57 -6.58 39.15 0.82
CA ASP A 57 -5.88 38.38 -0.21
C ASP A 57 -5.98 36.85 0.00
N HIS A 58 -6.63 36.42 1.08
CA HIS A 58 -6.94 35.02 1.45
C HIS A 58 -8.41 34.67 1.26
N GLN A 59 -9.16 35.47 0.51
CA GLN A 59 -10.58 35.24 0.25
C GLN A 59 -10.97 35.82 -1.10
N GLY A 60 -12.02 35.28 -1.71
CA GLY A 60 -12.50 35.76 -2.99
C GLY A 60 -13.80 35.10 -3.42
N THR A 61 -14.12 35.26 -4.70
CA THR A 61 -15.25 34.59 -5.36
C THR A 61 -14.74 33.73 -6.51
N LEU A 62 -15.52 32.73 -6.88
CA LEU A 62 -15.38 32.01 -8.13
C LEU A 62 -16.15 32.75 -9.23
N GLN A 63 -15.77 32.52 -10.48
CA GLN A 63 -16.41 33.12 -11.65
C GLN A 63 -17.85 32.58 -11.83
N GLY A 64 -18.65 33.29 -12.63
CA GLY A 64 -20.05 32.95 -12.93
C GLY A 64 -21.07 33.72 -12.08
N ASP A 65 -22.30 33.82 -12.59
CA ASP A 65 -23.37 34.62 -11.97
C ASP A 65 -23.78 34.10 -10.57
N ASN A 66 -23.58 32.80 -10.31
CA ASN A 66 -23.79 32.16 -9.01
C ASN A 66 -22.48 31.59 -8.42
N GLY A 67 -21.33 32.16 -8.78
CA GLY A 67 -20.03 31.70 -8.32
C GLY A 67 -19.90 31.67 -6.79
N SER A 68 -19.30 30.61 -6.27
CA SER A 68 -19.14 30.43 -4.82
C SER A 68 -18.16 31.43 -4.23
N SER A 69 -18.38 31.83 -2.97
CA SER A 69 -17.31 32.48 -2.18
C SER A 69 -16.29 31.45 -1.70
N TRP A 70 -15.05 31.85 -1.47
CA TRP A 70 -14.00 30.98 -0.93
C TRP A 70 -13.06 31.74 0.01
N TYR A 71 -12.38 31.01 0.89
CA TYR A 71 -11.27 31.55 1.68
C TYR A 71 -10.23 30.49 2.07
N LEU A 72 -8.99 30.94 2.27
CA LEU A 72 -7.89 30.17 2.82
C LEU A 72 -7.69 30.57 4.30
N ASP A 73 -7.83 29.62 5.22
CA ASP A 73 -7.59 29.88 6.64
C ASP A 73 -6.11 29.79 7.03
N ASN A 74 -5.80 30.23 8.26
CA ASN A 74 -4.43 30.23 8.79
C ASN A 74 -3.85 28.82 9.01
N ASP A 75 -4.69 27.78 8.99
CA ASP A 75 -4.26 26.39 9.11
C ASP A 75 -3.98 25.77 7.73
N GLY A 76 -4.13 26.54 6.64
CA GLY A 76 -3.90 26.11 5.27
C GLY A 76 -5.07 25.32 4.68
N THR A 77 -6.28 25.50 5.20
CA THR A 77 -7.50 24.93 4.60
C THR A 77 -8.15 25.93 3.66
N LEU A 78 -8.27 25.53 2.39
CA LEU A 78 -9.11 26.22 1.42
C LEU A 78 -10.56 25.75 1.56
N HIS A 79 -11.44 26.67 1.91
CA HIS A 79 -12.89 26.48 2.01
C HIS A 79 -13.56 27.03 0.75
N ILE A 80 -14.31 26.19 0.04
CA ILE A 80 -15.09 26.58 -1.15
C ILE A 80 -16.58 26.48 -0.80
N GLY A 81 -17.27 27.61 -0.92
CA GLY A 81 -18.66 27.79 -0.51
C GLY A 81 -19.68 27.08 -1.39
N ALA A 82 -20.95 27.26 -1.02
CA ALA A 82 -22.09 26.89 -1.84
C ALA A 82 -22.20 27.79 -3.09
N GLY A 83 -22.79 27.25 -4.16
CA GLY A 83 -22.89 27.91 -5.45
C GLY A 83 -22.11 27.19 -6.55
N ASP A 84 -21.92 27.87 -7.68
CA ASP A 84 -21.19 27.32 -8.81
C ASP A 84 -19.69 27.27 -8.47
N VAL A 85 -19.10 26.09 -8.64
CA VAL A 85 -17.66 25.85 -8.53
C VAL A 85 -17.05 26.00 -9.91
N ASP A 86 -16.54 27.21 -10.17
CA ASP A 86 -15.79 27.61 -11.37
C ASP A 86 -14.38 28.09 -10.96
N ASN A 87 -13.62 28.66 -11.88
CA ASN A 87 -12.29 29.21 -11.62
C ASN A 87 -12.37 30.42 -10.67
N PRO A 88 -11.37 30.63 -9.78
CA PRO A 88 -11.27 31.84 -8.98
C PRO A 88 -11.27 33.11 -9.84
N ASP A 89 -11.88 34.18 -9.31
CA ASP A 89 -11.76 35.52 -9.89
C ASP A 89 -10.43 36.18 -9.47
N TYR A 90 -9.44 36.07 -10.36
CA TYR A 90 -8.12 36.69 -10.18
C TYR A 90 -8.10 38.22 -10.34
N THR A 91 -9.22 38.86 -10.67
CA THR A 91 -9.29 40.34 -10.65
C THR A 91 -9.33 40.89 -9.22
N THR A 92 -9.79 40.07 -8.27
CA THR A 92 -9.93 40.45 -6.86
C THR A 92 -8.99 39.67 -5.94
N THR A 93 -8.28 38.68 -6.46
CA THR A 93 -7.37 37.81 -5.70
C THR A 93 -5.96 37.80 -6.31
N PRO A 94 -4.89 37.78 -5.49
CA PRO A 94 -3.53 37.84 -6.03
C PRO A 94 -3.16 36.55 -6.75
N GLU A 95 -2.68 36.70 -7.99
CA GLU A 95 -2.12 35.65 -8.84
C GLU A 95 -0.58 35.68 -8.81
N ILE A 96 0.07 34.59 -9.21
CA ILE A 96 1.52 34.55 -9.44
C ILE A 96 1.94 35.39 -10.66
N ASP A 97 3.20 35.84 -10.72
CA ASP A 97 3.71 36.71 -11.80
C ASP A 97 3.70 36.06 -13.20
N SER A 98 3.54 34.73 -13.29
CA SER A 98 3.53 33.97 -14.55
C SER A 98 2.63 32.75 -14.44
N PRO A 99 1.30 32.95 -14.51
CA PRO A 99 0.34 31.88 -14.36
C PRO A 99 0.51 30.82 -15.45
N GLN A 100 0.37 29.56 -15.05
CA GLN A 100 0.30 28.45 -15.97
C GLN A 100 -1.11 28.44 -16.58
N SER A 101 -1.22 28.36 -17.92
CA SER A 101 -2.51 28.52 -18.60
C SER A 101 -3.57 27.51 -18.16
N ASP A 102 -3.13 26.35 -17.69
CA ASP A 102 -4.02 25.20 -17.53
C ASP A 102 -4.32 24.91 -16.05
N SER A 103 -3.52 25.37 -15.09
CA SER A 103 -3.74 25.08 -13.66
C SER A 103 -4.65 26.11 -13.00
N VAL A 104 -5.66 25.67 -12.24
CA VAL A 104 -6.60 26.60 -11.60
C VAL A 104 -6.02 27.13 -10.29
N TRP A 105 -6.05 26.36 -9.21
CA TRP A 105 -5.62 26.85 -7.89
C TRP A 105 -4.11 27.05 -7.77
N ALA A 106 -3.28 26.41 -8.60
CA ALA A 106 -1.83 26.62 -8.58
C ALA A 106 -1.40 28.02 -9.04
N ASN A 107 -2.27 28.77 -9.72
CA ASN A 107 -2.00 30.16 -10.11
C ASN A 107 -2.25 31.15 -8.96
N TYR A 108 -2.96 30.73 -7.91
CA TYR A 108 -3.17 31.54 -6.74
C TYR A 108 -1.84 31.79 -6.01
N LYS A 109 -1.57 33.04 -5.62
CA LYS A 109 -0.29 33.45 -5.01
C LYS A 109 0.10 32.64 -3.76
N TYR A 110 -0.89 32.17 -3.00
CA TYR A 110 -0.69 31.40 -1.77
C TYR A 110 -1.04 29.91 -1.95
N ALA A 111 -0.95 29.38 -3.18
CA ALA A 111 -1.23 27.97 -3.48
C ALA A 111 -0.39 27.00 -2.64
N ASP A 112 0.86 27.36 -2.34
CA ASP A 112 1.76 26.55 -1.50
C ASP A 112 1.29 26.45 -0.03
N ASP A 113 0.46 27.38 0.43
CA ASP A 113 -0.11 27.35 1.78
C ASP A 113 -1.34 26.42 1.88
N ILE A 114 -1.89 25.98 0.74
CA ILE A 114 -3.03 25.06 0.69
C ILE A 114 -2.56 23.64 1.04
N THR A 115 -2.90 23.20 2.24
CA THR A 115 -2.63 21.84 2.74
C THR A 115 -3.89 20.99 2.86
N LYS A 116 -5.06 21.63 2.86
CA LYS A 116 -6.37 20.98 2.90
C LYS A 116 -7.38 21.71 2.02
N VAL A 117 -8.31 20.98 1.42
CA VAL A 117 -9.46 21.54 0.71
C VAL A 117 -10.76 20.97 1.28
N VAL A 118 -11.77 21.82 1.47
CA VAL A 118 -13.13 21.44 1.87
C VAL A 118 -14.17 22.21 1.06
N PHE A 119 -15.31 21.58 0.83
CA PHE A 119 -16.48 22.20 0.21
C PHE A 119 -17.63 22.33 1.21
N ASP A 120 -18.43 23.38 1.05
CA ASP A 120 -19.69 23.54 1.78
C ASP A 120 -20.88 22.88 1.08
N GLU A 121 -21.95 22.65 1.83
CA GLU A 121 -23.18 22.07 1.29
C GLU A 121 -23.78 22.97 0.22
N GLY A 122 -24.03 22.40 -0.97
CA GLY A 122 -24.55 23.15 -2.12
C GLY A 122 -23.49 23.69 -3.07
N ALA A 123 -22.22 23.28 -2.93
CA ALA A 123 -21.21 23.48 -3.96
C ALA A 123 -21.50 22.61 -5.19
N VAL A 124 -21.68 23.22 -6.36
CA VAL A 124 -22.07 22.53 -7.60
C VAL A 124 -21.02 22.80 -8.68
N ALA A 125 -20.36 21.75 -9.13
CA ALA A 125 -19.37 21.87 -10.19
C ALA A 125 -20.02 22.10 -11.57
N GLY A 126 -19.39 22.98 -12.34
CA GLY A 126 -19.74 23.22 -13.73
C GLY A 126 -19.40 22.04 -14.65
N ARG A 127 -19.36 22.32 -15.96
CA ARG A 127 -19.10 21.29 -16.99
C ARG A 127 -17.68 20.69 -16.90
N SER A 128 -16.71 21.43 -16.37
CA SER A 128 -15.30 21.04 -16.32
C SER A 128 -14.70 21.31 -14.95
N LEU A 129 -13.92 20.35 -14.44
CA LEU A 129 -13.00 20.49 -13.31
C LEU A 129 -11.56 20.17 -13.76
N GLU A 130 -11.25 20.41 -15.03
CA GLU A 130 -9.93 20.16 -15.57
C GLU A 130 -8.87 20.96 -14.81
N ASN A 131 -7.79 20.28 -14.41
CA ASN A 131 -6.65 20.83 -13.69
C ASN A 131 -6.98 21.61 -12.40
N TYR A 132 -8.16 21.41 -11.82
CA TYR A 132 -8.67 22.29 -10.77
C TYR A 132 -7.73 22.37 -9.55
N PHE A 133 -7.27 21.22 -9.06
CA PHE A 133 -6.28 21.10 -7.98
C PHE A 133 -4.93 20.57 -8.47
N ASN A 134 -4.66 20.67 -9.77
CA ASN A 134 -3.41 20.21 -10.36
C ASN A 134 -2.20 20.92 -9.74
N ASN A 135 -1.15 20.17 -9.43
CA ASN A 135 0.13 20.67 -8.93
C ASN A 135 0.03 21.43 -7.59
N LEU A 136 -1.03 21.22 -6.80
CA LEU A 136 -1.05 21.63 -5.39
C LEU A 136 -0.17 20.69 -4.56
N SER A 137 1.14 20.84 -4.70
CA SER A 137 2.13 19.89 -4.16
C SER A 137 2.10 19.76 -2.63
N ASN A 138 1.61 20.77 -1.89
CA ASN A 138 1.47 20.74 -0.43
C ASN A 138 0.10 20.23 0.06
N LEU A 139 -0.85 19.99 -0.85
CA LEU A 139 -2.16 19.45 -0.51
C LEU A 139 -2.02 18.04 0.07
N LYS A 140 -2.46 17.85 1.31
CA LYS A 140 -2.43 16.55 2.02
C LYS A 140 -3.78 15.87 2.08
N ASN A 141 -4.84 16.67 2.23
CA ASN A 141 -6.19 16.18 2.46
C ASN A 141 -7.21 16.94 1.61
N VAL A 142 -8.15 16.24 1.01
CA VAL A 142 -9.28 16.84 0.29
C VAL A 142 -10.57 16.19 0.79
N ASP A 143 -11.57 17.00 1.10
CA ASP A 143 -12.94 16.55 1.36
C ASP A 143 -13.86 17.04 0.24
N VAL A 144 -14.14 16.14 -0.71
CA VAL A 144 -15.04 16.39 -1.85
C VAL A 144 -16.44 15.82 -1.64
N SER A 145 -16.79 15.44 -0.41
CA SER A 145 -18.07 14.79 -0.11
C SER A 145 -19.29 15.70 -0.33
N LYS A 146 -19.07 17.01 -0.32
CA LYS A 146 -20.11 18.04 -0.50
C LYS A 146 -20.11 18.68 -1.89
N LEU A 147 -19.20 18.25 -2.78
CA LEU A 147 -19.15 18.73 -4.15
C LEU A 147 -20.12 17.92 -5.03
N ASP A 148 -21.16 18.58 -5.55
CA ASP A 148 -22.03 17.99 -6.57
C ASP A 148 -21.39 18.07 -7.95
N VAL A 149 -20.93 16.93 -8.46
CA VAL A 149 -20.32 16.79 -9.79
C VAL A 149 -21.28 16.21 -10.83
N SER A 150 -22.58 16.15 -10.56
CA SER A 150 -23.58 15.52 -11.44
C SER A 150 -23.72 16.18 -12.82
N ASN A 151 -23.22 17.41 -12.95
CA ASN A 151 -23.18 18.18 -14.20
C ASN A 151 -21.81 18.14 -14.90
N THR A 152 -20.78 17.61 -14.25
CA THR A 152 -19.41 17.64 -14.73
C THR A 152 -19.15 16.55 -15.76
N VAL A 153 -18.46 16.93 -16.83
CA VAL A 153 -18.12 16.08 -17.97
C VAL A 153 -16.63 15.74 -17.98
N PHE A 154 -15.78 16.73 -17.68
CA PHE A 154 -14.32 16.60 -17.76
C PHE A 154 -13.67 16.72 -16.38
N PHE A 155 -12.84 15.73 -16.04
CA PHE A 155 -12.08 15.66 -14.78
C PHE A 155 -10.57 15.61 -15.04
N ASN A 156 -10.13 15.96 -16.26
CA ASN A 156 -8.74 15.72 -16.67
C ASN A 156 -7.77 16.44 -15.72
N SER A 157 -6.78 15.70 -15.22
CA SER A 157 -5.73 16.21 -14.33
C SER A 157 -6.20 16.89 -13.04
N MET A 158 -7.45 16.70 -12.60
CA MET A 158 -8.03 17.43 -11.46
C MET A 158 -7.15 17.40 -10.20
N PHE A 159 -6.53 16.26 -9.89
CA PHE A 159 -5.60 16.06 -8.78
C PHE A 159 -4.20 15.60 -9.24
N SER A 160 -3.85 15.78 -10.51
CA SER A 160 -2.53 15.38 -11.00
C SER A 160 -1.43 16.19 -10.30
N LEU A 161 -0.24 15.60 -10.09
CA LEU A 161 0.92 16.22 -9.45
C LEU A 161 0.71 16.68 -7.99
N THR A 162 -0.35 16.20 -7.32
CA THR A 162 -0.59 16.45 -5.89
C THR A 162 0.26 15.50 -5.03
N SER A 163 1.58 15.67 -5.08
CA SER A 163 2.56 14.70 -4.56
C SER A 163 2.50 14.40 -3.05
N ASN A 164 1.78 15.20 -2.25
CA ASN A 164 1.54 14.96 -0.83
C ASN A 164 0.11 14.52 -0.48
N LEU A 165 -0.80 14.41 -1.45
CA LEU A 165 -2.20 14.03 -1.20
C LEU A 165 -2.25 12.60 -0.68
N GLU A 166 -2.74 12.34 0.53
CA GLU A 166 -2.60 11.03 1.15
C GLU A 166 -3.69 10.03 0.74
N SER A 167 -4.90 10.52 0.50
CA SER A 167 -6.06 9.71 0.15
C SER A 167 -7.10 10.51 -0.62
N LEU A 168 -7.89 9.82 -1.44
CA LEU A 168 -9.01 10.41 -2.17
C LEU A 168 -10.26 9.53 -2.05
N ASP A 169 -11.39 10.12 -1.65
CA ASP A 169 -12.69 9.46 -1.62
C ASP A 169 -13.68 10.18 -2.53
N ILE A 170 -14.16 9.48 -3.55
CA ILE A 170 -15.18 9.98 -4.49
C ILE A 170 -16.44 9.11 -4.48
N SER A 171 -16.60 8.23 -3.50
CA SER A 171 -17.64 7.18 -3.49
C SER A 171 -19.08 7.70 -3.52
N ASN A 172 -19.29 8.98 -3.22
CA ASN A 172 -20.58 9.66 -3.27
C ASN A 172 -20.87 10.35 -4.62
N TRP A 173 -19.91 10.39 -5.55
CA TRP A 173 -20.04 11.14 -6.80
C TRP A 173 -21.00 10.50 -7.79
N ASN A 174 -21.88 11.32 -8.36
CA ASN A 174 -22.75 10.94 -9.48
C ASN A 174 -22.08 11.26 -10.82
N LEU A 175 -21.49 10.25 -11.45
CA LEU A 175 -20.74 10.40 -12.71
C LEU A 175 -21.58 10.12 -13.97
N ALA A 176 -22.90 10.31 -13.92
CA ALA A 176 -23.80 10.01 -15.04
C ALA A 176 -23.46 10.78 -16.33
N LYS A 177 -22.86 11.98 -16.23
CA LYS A 177 -22.43 12.80 -17.37
C LYS A 177 -20.92 12.79 -17.60
N ALA A 178 -20.15 12.14 -16.73
CA ALA A 178 -18.70 12.14 -16.82
C ALA A 178 -18.24 11.38 -18.07
N ASP A 179 -17.29 11.95 -18.78
CA ASP A 179 -16.83 11.44 -20.07
C ASP A 179 -15.34 11.08 -20.05
N GLU A 180 -14.51 11.87 -19.37
CA GLU A 180 -13.05 11.71 -19.39
C GLU A 180 -12.43 11.92 -17.99
N PHE A 181 -11.55 10.99 -17.61
CA PHE A 181 -10.66 11.03 -16.44
C PHE A 181 -9.20 10.87 -16.87
N THR A 182 -8.73 11.69 -17.82
CA THR A 182 -7.33 11.64 -18.22
C THR A 182 -6.45 12.18 -17.10
N ASP A 183 -5.45 11.42 -16.65
CA ASP A 183 -4.48 11.88 -15.64
C ASP A 183 -5.12 12.34 -14.30
N PHE A 184 -6.34 11.89 -13.99
CA PHE A 184 -7.18 12.44 -12.92
C PHE A 184 -6.44 12.65 -11.58
N VAL A 185 -5.64 11.67 -11.15
CA VAL A 185 -4.85 11.68 -9.92
C VAL A 185 -3.39 11.27 -10.18
N SER A 186 -2.92 11.35 -11.43
CA SER A 186 -1.57 10.88 -11.79
C SER A 186 -0.45 11.63 -11.07
N TYR A 187 0.67 10.94 -10.83
CA TYR A 187 1.87 11.47 -10.16
C TYR A 187 1.55 12.10 -8.79
N SER A 188 0.58 11.56 -8.06
CA SER A 188 0.16 12.05 -6.76
C SER A 188 0.79 11.28 -5.59
N GLY A 189 0.53 11.75 -4.38
CA GLY A 189 0.97 11.11 -3.14
C GLY A 189 0.05 10.00 -2.64
N VAL A 190 -1.03 9.67 -3.36
CA VAL A 190 -2.14 8.89 -2.79
C VAL A 190 -1.69 7.50 -2.37
N LYS A 191 -2.10 7.09 -1.18
CA LYS A 191 -1.91 5.73 -0.67
C LYS A 191 -3.16 4.88 -0.88
N THR A 192 -4.32 5.51 -0.75
CA THR A 192 -5.61 4.84 -0.86
C THR A 192 -6.60 5.68 -1.65
N VAL A 193 -7.35 5.04 -2.53
CA VAL A 193 -8.43 5.68 -3.28
C VAL A 193 -9.74 4.90 -3.13
N ASN A 194 -10.83 5.60 -2.82
CA ASN A 194 -12.16 5.01 -2.67
C ASN A 194 -13.07 5.35 -3.85
N PHE A 195 -13.28 4.36 -4.73
CA PHE A 195 -14.18 4.40 -5.89
C PHE A 195 -15.42 3.51 -5.67
N SER A 196 -15.75 3.19 -4.42
CA SER A 196 -16.90 2.31 -4.16
C SER A 196 -18.20 2.90 -4.69
N ASN A 197 -19.06 2.04 -5.23
CA ASN A 197 -20.35 2.37 -5.86
C ASN A 197 -20.31 3.32 -7.07
N ILE A 198 -19.12 3.70 -7.54
CA ILE A 198 -18.97 4.53 -8.74
C ILE A 198 -19.54 3.82 -9.97
N LYS A 199 -20.35 4.54 -10.74
CA LYS A 199 -20.85 4.10 -12.05
C LYS A 199 -20.30 5.01 -13.13
N PHE A 200 -19.45 4.48 -14.00
CA PHE A 200 -18.83 5.23 -15.08
C PHE A 200 -19.19 4.61 -16.43
N ASN A 201 -19.73 5.41 -17.35
CA ASN A 201 -20.07 5.00 -18.73
C ASN A 201 -19.47 5.96 -19.78
N GLY A 202 -18.45 6.74 -19.40
CA GLY A 202 -17.80 7.72 -20.27
C GLY A 202 -16.88 7.08 -21.32
N ARG A 203 -16.13 7.93 -22.04
CA ARG A 203 -15.17 7.48 -23.04
C ARG A 203 -13.86 6.97 -22.45
N GLU A 204 -13.24 7.71 -21.53
CA GLU A 204 -11.81 7.49 -21.20
C GLU A 204 -11.53 7.47 -19.70
N LEU A 205 -10.80 6.42 -19.27
CA LEU A 205 -10.11 6.30 -17.99
C LEU A 205 -8.60 6.17 -18.27
N LEU A 206 -8.04 7.17 -18.96
CA LEU A 206 -6.65 7.20 -19.41
C LEU A 206 -5.74 7.65 -18.26
N HIS A 207 -4.71 6.88 -17.92
CA HIS A 207 -3.68 7.31 -16.95
C HIS A 207 -4.22 7.77 -15.58
N VAL A 208 -5.40 7.29 -15.17
CA VAL A 208 -6.11 7.79 -13.97
C VAL A 208 -5.19 7.86 -12.76
N PHE A 209 -4.41 6.80 -12.53
CA PHE A 209 -3.47 6.65 -11.42
C PHE A 209 -2.00 6.62 -11.88
N LEU A 210 -1.67 7.06 -13.10
CA LEU A 210 -0.32 6.90 -13.66
C LEU A 210 0.78 7.38 -12.69
N ASN A 211 1.70 6.47 -12.33
CA ASN A 211 2.83 6.71 -11.44
C ASN A 211 2.44 7.20 -10.04
N ASP A 212 1.34 6.67 -9.49
CA ASP A 212 0.99 6.83 -8.10
C ASP A 212 1.76 5.81 -7.26
N SER A 213 3.09 5.97 -7.21
CA SER A 213 4.02 4.99 -6.64
C SER A 213 3.78 4.64 -5.16
N ASN A 214 3.00 5.42 -4.43
CA ASN A 214 2.60 5.17 -3.04
C ASN A 214 1.25 4.44 -2.90
N LEU A 215 0.50 4.24 -3.99
CA LEU A 215 -0.83 3.64 -4.00
C LEU A 215 -0.75 2.16 -3.62
N THR A 216 -1.33 1.79 -2.48
CA THR A 216 -1.37 0.41 -2.00
C THR A 216 -2.73 -0.23 -2.15
N ASP A 217 -3.81 0.58 -2.12
CA ASP A 217 -5.18 0.07 -2.08
C ASP A 217 -6.14 0.94 -2.89
N ILE A 218 -6.97 0.29 -3.70
CA ILE A 218 -8.10 0.93 -4.40
C ILE A 218 -9.37 0.16 -4.07
N ASN A 219 -10.36 0.86 -3.53
CA ASN A 219 -11.66 0.27 -3.22
C ASN A 219 -12.61 0.42 -4.41
N PHE A 220 -12.84 -0.65 -5.16
CA PHE A 220 -13.84 -0.72 -6.23
C PHE A 220 -15.14 -1.44 -5.84
N SER A 221 -15.42 -1.64 -4.55
CA SER A 221 -16.60 -2.38 -4.11
C SER A 221 -17.90 -1.74 -4.63
N GLY A 222 -18.74 -2.54 -5.31
CA GLY A 222 -19.98 -2.05 -5.92
C GLY A 222 -19.81 -1.14 -7.14
N ALA A 223 -18.58 -0.87 -7.58
CA ALA A 223 -18.33 -0.04 -8.76
C ALA A 223 -18.68 -0.78 -10.06
N SER A 224 -19.04 0.00 -11.08
CA SER A 224 -19.35 -0.46 -12.44
C SER A 224 -18.69 0.48 -13.45
N LEU A 225 -17.55 0.06 -13.98
CA LEU A 225 -16.73 0.84 -14.91
C LEU A 225 -16.91 0.31 -16.35
N ASN A 226 -17.45 1.13 -17.23
CA ASN A 226 -17.76 0.77 -18.62
C ASN A 226 -17.23 1.83 -19.61
N PRO A 227 -15.90 2.06 -19.67
CA PRO A 227 -15.31 3.01 -20.61
C PRO A 227 -15.53 2.54 -22.07
N SER A 228 -15.90 3.46 -22.95
CA SER A 228 -16.18 3.14 -24.35
C SER A 228 -14.98 3.23 -25.28
N LYS A 229 -13.87 3.83 -24.85
CA LYS A 229 -12.70 4.08 -25.72
C LYS A 229 -11.35 3.63 -25.16
N SER A 230 -10.97 4.02 -23.94
CA SER A 230 -9.59 3.78 -23.46
C SER A 230 -9.49 3.60 -21.94
N VAL A 231 -8.59 2.71 -21.53
CA VAL A 231 -8.09 2.52 -20.16
C VAL A 231 -6.55 2.46 -20.13
N SER A 232 -5.91 2.95 -21.21
CA SER A 232 -4.47 2.88 -21.39
C SER A 232 -3.73 3.47 -20.19
N GLY A 233 -2.67 2.78 -19.74
CA GLY A 233 -1.84 3.17 -18.61
C GLY A 233 -2.57 3.52 -17.30
N MET A 234 -3.80 3.05 -17.09
CA MET A 234 -4.61 3.46 -15.93
C MET A 234 -3.92 3.24 -14.58
N PHE A 235 -3.13 2.17 -14.43
CA PHE A 235 -2.35 1.84 -13.23
C PHE A 235 -0.84 1.76 -13.50
N ASN A 236 -0.39 2.41 -14.58
CA ASN A 236 0.98 2.24 -15.02
C ASN A 236 1.95 2.83 -13.99
N ASP A 237 2.99 2.07 -13.63
CA ASP A 237 4.01 2.44 -12.65
C ASP A 237 3.50 2.63 -11.19
N ASP A 238 2.35 2.04 -10.85
CA ASP A 238 1.84 1.98 -9.46
C ASP A 238 2.52 0.85 -8.68
N TYR A 239 3.84 0.97 -8.51
CA TYR A 239 4.70 -0.10 -7.99
C TYR A 239 4.25 -0.66 -6.64
N SER A 240 3.57 0.13 -5.79
CA SER A 240 3.17 -0.31 -4.44
C SER A 240 1.91 -1.19 -4.39
N LEU A 241 1.16 -1.30 -5.50
CA LEU A 241 -0.02 -2.16 -5.57
C LEU A 241 0.37 -3.64 -5.48
N ARG A 242 -0.20 -4.33 -4.49
CA ARG A 242 0.01 -5.78 -4.26
C ARG A 242 -1.16 -6.64 -4.72
N SER A 243 -2.34 -6.06 -4.77
CA SER A 243 -3.59 -6.71 -5.16
C SER A 243 -4.39 -5.75 -6.03
N LEU A 244 -4.97 -6.26 -7.12
CA LEU A 244 -5.84 -5.49 -8.00
C LEU A 244 -7.10 -6.28 -8.35
N ASP A 245 -8.26 -5.66 -8.18
CA ASP A 245 -9.55 -6.24 -8.57
C ASP A 245 -10.10 -5.52 -9.80
N LEU A 246 -9.99 -6.16 -10.96
CA LEU A 246 -10.52 -5.69 -12.24
C LEU A 246 -11.97 -6.12 -12.48
N THR A 247 -12.61 -6.81 -11.54
CA THR A 247 -13.99 -7.28 -11.74
C THR A 247 -15.02 -6.17 -11.77
N SER A 248 -14.68 -4.96 -11.33
CA SER A 248 -15.57 -3.80 -11.45
C SER A 248 -15.65 -3.25 -12.87
N PHE A 249 -14.74 -3.63 -13.77
CA PHE A 249 -14.91 -3.37 -15.20
C PHE A 249 -16.03 -4.24 -15.77
N VAL A 250 -16.93 -3.62 -16.53
CA VAL A 250 -18.08 -4.30 -17.13
C VAL A 250 -17.63 -5.18 -18.29
N ASP A 251 -16.89 -4.62 -19.25
CA ASP A 251 -16.49 -5.33 -20.46
C ASP A 251 -15.32 -4.67 -21.21
N LEU A 252 -14.08 -5.02 -20.84
CA LEU A 252 -12.88 -4.53 -21.54
C LEU A 252 -12.73 -5.12 -22.95
N SER A 253 -13.41 -6.23 -23.26
CA SER A 253 -13.32 -6.88 -24.57
C SER A 253 -13.87 -6.01 -25.71
N LYS A 254 -14.68 -4.99 -25.41
CA LYS A 254 -15.20 -4.03 -26.39
C LYS A 254 -14.17 -2.98 -26.82
N ILE A 255 -13.10 -2.80 -26.05
CA ILE A 255 -12.06 -1.81 -26.33
C ILE A 255 -11.04 -2.39 -27.32
N PRO A 256 -10.63 -1.66 -28.37
CA PRO A 256 -9.50 -2.05 -29.23
C PRO A 256 -8.20 -2.19 -28.41
N LEU A 257 -7.39 -3.23 -28.68
CA LEU A 257 -6.21 -3.57 -27.87
C LEU A 257 -5.21 -2.41 -27.70
N VAL A 258 -5.05 -1.56 -28.73
CA VAL A 258 -4.17 -0.39 -28.69
C VAL A 258 -4.53 0.61 -27.58
N TYR A 259 -5.79 0.61 -27.11
CA TYR A 259 -6.27 1.47 -26.03
C TYR A 259 -6.30 0.77 -24.66
N LEU A 260 -5.71 -0.43 -24.56
CA LEU A 260 -5.39 -1.14 -23.31
C LEU A 260 -3.89 -1.05 -22.97
N ASN A 261 -3.08 -0.43 -23.85
CA ASN A 261 -1.62 -0.37 -23.75
C ASN A 261 -1.16 0.03 -22.34
N GLY A 262 -0.31 -0.79 -21.74
CA GLY A 262 0.36 -0.47 -20.48
C GLY A 262 -0.56 -0.29 -19.28
N MET A 263 -1.86 -0.64 -19.36
CA MET A 263 -2.82 -0.49 -18.26
C MET A 263 -2.29 -1.03 -16.92
N LEU A 264 -1.54 -2.14 -16.95
CA LEU A 264 -0.96 -2.84 -15.80
C LEU A 264 0.58 -2.78 -15.81
N GLY A 265 1.17 -1.98 -16.69
CA GLY A 265 2.62 -1.87 -16.85
C GLY A 265 3.28 -1.38 -15.56
N GLY A 266 4.41 -1.97 -15.18
CA GLY A 266 5.16 -1.50 -14.02
C GLY A 266 4.57 -1.89 -12.66
N LEU A 267 3.51 -2.70 -12.57
CA LEU A 267 2.99 -3.22 -11.30
C LEU A 267 3.89 -4.30 -10.66
N ASN A 268 5.18 -4.00 -10.45
CA ASN A 268 6.24 -4.97 -10.16
C ASN A 268 6.12 -5.71 -8.80
N PHE A 269 5.22 -5.25 -7.91
CA PHE A 269 4.93 -5.91 -6.63
C PHE A 269 3.53 -6.53 -6.57
N LEU A 270 2.81 -6.59 -7.71
CA LEU A 270 1.52 -7.24 -7.81
C LEU A 270 1.67 -8.74 -7.54
N THR A 271 0.89 -9.24 -6.58
CA THR A 271 0.89 -10.65 -6.16
C THR A 271 -0.49 -11.29 -6.23
N SER A 272 -1.53 -10.48 -6.38
CA SER A 272 -2.90 -10.95 -6.56
C SER A 272 -3.61 -10.11 -7.62
N LEU A 273 -4.29 -10.79 -8.54
CA LEU A 273 -5.07 -10.18 -9.59
C LEU A 273 -6.42 -10.89 -9.69
N LYS A 274 -7.49 -10.12 -9.61
CA LYS A 274 -8.86 -10.64 -9.75
C LYS A 274 -9.49 -10.09 -11.02
N VAL A 275 -10.09 -10.98 -11.81
CA VAL A 275 -10.58 -10.73 -13.17
C VAL A 275 -11.91 -11.43 -13.40
N LYS A 276 -12.61 -11.05 -14.46
CA LYS A 276 -13.81 -11.76 -14.96
C LYS A 276 -13.43 -12.56 -16.20
N ASP A 277 -14.32 -13.46 -16.60
CA ASP A 277 -14.14 -14.27 -17.80
C ASP A 277 -13.96 -13.43 -19.07
N ASN A 278 -14.53 -12.22 -19.14
CA ASN A 278 -14.41 -11.31 -20.28
C ASN A 278 -13.33 -10.23 -20.11
N THR A 279 -12.49 -10.31 -19.08
CA THR A 279 -11.33 -9.43 -18.92
C THR A 279 -10.33 -9.70 -20.04
N ILE A 280 -9.70 -8.64 -20.56
CA ILE A 280 -8.60 -8.74 -21.52
C ILE A 280 -7.31 -8.36 -20.81
N LEU A 281 -6.33 -9.27 -20.78
CA LEU A 281 -4.99 -9.01 -20.24
C LEU A 281 -3.96 -8.76 -21.32
N LYS A 282 -4.21 -9.22 -22.56
CA LYS A 282 -3.27 -8.98 -23.65
C LYS A 282 -3.05 -7.49 -23.87
N ASN A 283 -1.78 -7.11 -24.03
CA ASN A 283 -1.35 -5.73 -24.29
C ASN A 283 -1.52 -4.78 -23.09
N THR A 284 -1.91 -5.28 -21.92
CA THR A 284 -1.96 -4.50 -20.67
C THR A 284 -0.59 -4.32 -20.04
N TYR A 285 0.40 -5.11 -20.49
CA TYR A 285 1.78 -5.15 -19.97
C TYR A 285 1.80 -5.63 -18.52
N LEU A 286 1.06 -6.70 -18.23
CA LEU A 286 1.15 -7.36 -16.94
C LEU A 286 2.62 -7.72 -16.68
N PRO A 287 3.21 -7.38 -15.52
CA PRO A 287 4.64 -7.61 -15.31
C PRO A 287 5.00 -9.09 -15.29
N ASP A 288 6.21 -9.39 -15.77
CA ASP A 288 6.79 -10.71 -15.64
C ASP A 288 6.94 -11.09 -14.16
N VAL A 289 6.72 -12.36 -13.88
CA VAL A 289 6.92 -12.93 -12.55
C VAL A 289 8.40 -12.81 -12.16
N ASP A 290 8.67 -12.24 -10.98
CA ASP A 290 10.00 -12.23 -10.38
C ASP A 290 10.42 -13.67 -10.05
N SER A 291 11.09 -14.31 -11.00
CA SER A 291 11.54 -15.70 -10.93
C SER A 291 12.57 -15.97 -9.83
N SER A 292 13.07 -14.94 -9.13
CA SER A 292 13.87 -15.11 -7.91
C SER A 292 13.02 -15.37 -6.66
N LYS A 293 11.72 -15.03 -6.70
CA LYS A 293 10.79 -15.11 -5.58
C LYS A 293 9.60 -16.04 -5.82
N TYR A 294 9.10 -16.11 -7.04
CA TYR A 294 7.86 -16.80 -7.38
C TYR A 294 8.04 -17.77 -8.54
N THR A 295 7.23 -18.83 -8.58
CA THR A 295 7.24 -19.81 -9.67
C THR A 295 6.29 -19.44 -10.81
N GLY A 296 5.24 -18.67 -10.54
CA GLY A 296 4.22 -18.31 -11.50
C GLY A 296 2.90 -17.87 -10.84
N TRP A 297 1.95 -17.47 -11.68
CA TRP A 297 0.55 -17.26 -11.32
C TRP A 297 -0.17 -18.60 -11.19
N THR A 298 -1.04 -18.74 -10.19
CA THR A 298 -1.82 -19.96 -9.98
C THR A 298 -3.31 -19.68 -9.78
N ASP A 299 -4.12 -20.63 -10.25
CA ASP A 299 -5.55 -20.80 -9.96
C ASP A 299 -5.79 -21.76 -8.76
N GLY A 300 -4.72 -22.30 -8.16
CA GLY A 300 -4.74 -23.34 -7.11
C GLY A 300 -4.51 -24.77 -7.60
N THR A 301 -4.52 -25.01 -8.92
CA THR A 301 -4.39 -26.32 -9.59
C THR A 301 -3.34 -26.35 -10.71
N HIS A 302 -3.11 -25.22 -11.38
CA HIS A 302 -2.16 -25.03 -12.48
C HIS A 302 -1.27 -23.83 -12.18
N LEU A 303 -0.14 -23.77 -12.88
CA LEU A 303 0.85 -22.71 -12.78
C LEU A 303 1.05 -22.10 -14.18
N PHE A 304 1.10 -20.78 -14.24
CA PHE A 304 1.23 -20.00 -15.47
C PHE A 304 2.35 -18.97 -15.32
N ASN A 305 3.19 -18.82 -16.33
CA ASN A 305 3.96 -17.59 -16.47
C ASN A 305 3.05 -16.44 -16.97
N THR A 306 3.58 -15.22 -17.03
CA THR A 306 2.79 -14.04 -17.41
C THR A 306 2.25 -14.13 -18.85
N ASP A 307 3.04 -14.60 -19.81
CA ASP A 307 2.60 -14.77 -21.21
C ASP A 307 1.48 -15.81 -21.35
N GLU A 308 1.57 -16.92 -20.60
CA GLU A 308 0.54 -17.96 -20.58
C GLU A 308 -0.77 -17.43 -19.98
N LEU A 309 -0.69 -16.68 -18.87
CA LEU A 309 -1.86 -16.04 -18.26
C LEU A 309 -2.48 -14.99 -19.19
N GLU A 310 -1.68 -14.12 -19.81
CA GLU A 310 -2.19 -13.17 -20.81
C GLU A 310 -2.86 -13.89 -21.98
N GLY A 311 -2.30 -15.02 -22.41
CA GLY A 311 -2.84 -15.85 -23.49
C GLY A 311 -4.25 -16.39 -23.20
N VAL A 312 -4.53 -16.79 -21.96
CA VAL A 312 -5.87 -17.25 -21.49
C VAL A 312 -6.93 -16.15 -21.58
N TYR A 313 -6.51 -14.89 -21.49
CA TYR A 313 -7.34 -13.68 -21.57
C TYR A 313 -7.08 -12.84 -22.83
N ASP A 314 -6.67 -13.48 -23.93
CA ASP A 314 -6.52 -12.81 -25.23
C ASP A 314 -7.86 -12.74 -25.99
N LYS A 315 -8.14 -11.57 -26.57
CA LYS A 315 -9.32 -11.26 -27.39
C LYS A 315 -9.30 -11.96 -28.76
N ASN A 316 -8.11 -12.25 -29.29
CA ASN A 316 -7.91 -12.74 -30.66
C ASN A 316 -7.77 -14.26 -30.76
N THR A 317 -7.67 -14.94 -29.62
CA THR A 317 -7.71 -16.39 -29.58
C THR A 317 -9.16 -16.82 -29.41
N SER A 318 -9.58 -17.85 -30.15
CA SER A 318 -10.69 -18.71 -29.72
C SER A 318 -10.20 -19.51 -28.51
N THR A 319 -9.75 -18.84 -27.45
CA THR A 319 -9.29 -19.49 -26.24
C THR A 319 -10.48 -20.24 -25.69
N ASP A 320 -10.27 -21.53 -25.54
CA ASP A 320 -11.18 -22.43 -24.89
C ASP A 320 -11.59 -21.81 -23.54
N PRO A 321 -12.88 -21.49 -23.31
CA PRO A 321 -13.35 -21.05 -22.00
C PRO A 321 -12.92 -22.01 -20.88
N ASP A 322 -12.68 -23.29 -21.21
CA ASP A 322 -12.20 -24.31 -20.28
C ASP A 322 -10.75 -24.05 -19.80
N ALA A 323 -9.98 -23.16 -20.45
CA ALA A 323 -8.67 -22.71 -19.99
C ALA A 323 -8.77 -21.63 -18.89
N ARG A 324 -9.94 -21.00 -18.70
CA ARG A 324 -10.21 -20.03 -17.62
C ARG A 324 -10.70 -20.76 -16.39
N THR A 325 -9.76 -21.24 -15.60
CA THR A 325 -10.00 -22.08 -14.42
C THR A 325 -10.27 -21.28 -13.15
N SER A 326 -9.98 -19.97 -13.13
CA SER A 326 -10.21 -19.10 -11.98
C SER A 326 -10.46 -17.65 -12.38
N THR A 327 -11.12 -16.91 -11.49
CA THR A 327 -11.29 -15.45 -11.54
C THR A 327 -10.32 -14.73 -10.60
N THR A 328 -9.54 -15.47 -9.82
CA THR A 328 -8.54 -14.95 -8.87
C THR A 328 -7.21 -15.66 -9.11
N TRP A 329 -6.20 -14.86 -9.42
CA TRP A 329 -4.83 -15.29 -9.67
C TRP A 329 -3.94 -14.80 -8.55
N THR A 330 -3.07 -15.67 -8.06
CA THR A 330 -2.07 -15.31 -7.05
C THR A 330 -0.69 -15.83 -7.45
N LEU A 331 0.36 -15.11 -7.08
CA LEU A 331 1.71 -15.61 -7.26
C LEU A 331 2.02 -16.70 -6.23
N THR A 332 2.61 -17.79 -6.72
CA THR A 332 3.08 -18.88 -5.85
C THR A 332 4.53 -18.63 -5.46
N ASP A 333 4.82 -18.58 -4.16
CA ASP A 333 6.18 -18.50 -3.64
C ASP A 333 7.04 -19.64 -4.17
N LYS A 334 8.31 -19.34 -4.50
CA LYS A 334 9.29 -20.38 -4.80
C LYS A 334 9.45 -21.31 -3.60
N PRO A 335 9.49 -22.65 -3.83
CA PRO A 335 9.71 -23.61 -2.77
C PRO A 335 10.97 -23.29 -1.97
N LYS A 336 10.94 -23.65 -0.69
CA LYS A 336 12.14 -23.66 0.15
C LYS A 336 12.67 -25.08 0.22
N VAL A 337 13.98 -25.20 0.09
CA VAL A 337 14.71 -26.46 0.20
C VAL A 337 15.67 -26.39 1.38
N ASP A 338 15.80 -27.51 2.09
CA ASP A 338 16.70 -27.58 3.24
C ASP A 338 18.12 -27.88 2.78
N TYR A 339 19.09 -27.29 3.47
CA TYR A 339 20.51 -27.56 3.25
C TYR A 339 21.19 -27.89 4.57
N THR A 340 22.23 -28.71 4.48
CA THR A 340 23.17 -28.96 5.58
C THR A 340 24.60 -28.76 5.08
N ILE A 341 25.39 -28.02 5.83
CA ILE A 341 26.79 -27.73 5.56
C ILE A 341 27.61 -28.23 6.73
N ASN A 342 28.48 -29.21 6.48
CA ASN A 342 29.44 -29.69 7.48
C ASN A 342 30.82 -29.08 7.20
N TYR A 343 31.43 -28.54 8.24
CA TYR A 343 32.80 -28.03 8.17
C TYR A 343 33.74 -28.99 8.89
N TYR A 344 34.80 -29.41 8.20
CA TYR A 344 35.81 -30.33 8.73
C TYR A 344 37.19 -29.68 8.78
N ASP A 345 38.03 -30.15 9.69
CA ASP A 345 39.45 -29.83 9.68
C ASP A 345 40.09 -30.43 8.42
N ASN A 346 40.79 -29.62 7.62
CA ASN A 346 41.39 -30.10 6.38
C ASN A 346 42.49 -31.16 6.59
N SER A 347 43.20 -31.11 7.72
CA SER A 347 44.30 -32.02 8.05
C SER A 347 43.83 -33.29 8.76
N THR A 348 43.03 -33.15 9.82
CA THR A 348 42.59 -34.28 10.67
C THR A 348 41.30 -34.92 10.21
N LYS A 349 40.57 -34.28 9.28
CA LYS A 349 39.24 -34.71 8.79
C LYS A 349 38.18 -34.79 9.89
N LYS A 350 38.45 -34.22 11.07
CA LYS A 350 37.49 -34.16 12.18
C LYS A 350 36.42 -33.10 11.89
N LEU A 351 35.16 -33.43 12.19
CA LEU A 351 34.05 -32.47 12.11
C LEU A 351 34.28 -31.32 13.11
N LEU A 352 34.24 -30.09 12.61
CA LEU A 352 34.33 -28.85 13.39
C LEU A 352 32.93 -28.39 13.81
N GLY A 353 31.98 -28.47 12.89
CA GLY A 353 30.58 -28.19 13.16
C GLY A 353 29.71 -28.28 11.91
N THR A 354 28.40 -28.18 12.14
CA THR A 354 27.37 -28.33 11.11
C THR A 354 26.44 -27.13 11.16
N VAL A 355 26.11 -26.60 9.99
CA VAL A 355 25.13 -25.52 9.78
C VAL A 355 24.01 -26.07 8.93
N SER A 356 22.78 -26.04 9.44
CA SER A 356 21.59 -26.41 8.67
C SER A 356 20.64 -25.23 8.57
N GLY A 357 19.89 -25.17 7.48
CA GLY A 357 18.90 -24.14 7.25
C GLY A 357 18.03 -24.47 6.05
N SER A 358 17.21 -23.52 5.65
CA SER A 358 16.44 -23.59 4.41
C SER A 358 16.58 -22.30 3.61
N GLY A 359 16.48 -22.40 2.29
CA GLY A 359 16.54 -21.27 1.39
C GLY A 359 15.68 -21.51 0.16
N VAL A 360 15.49 -20.46 -0.64
CA VAL A 360 14.69 -20.52 -1.86
C VAL A 360 15.38 -21.41 -2.89
N GLU A 361 14.63 -22.30 -3.53
CA GLU A 361 15.10 -23.12 -4.66
C GLU A 361 15.71 -22.25 -5.77
N ASP A 362 16.80 -22.73 -6.38
CA ASP A 362 17.71 -22.02 -7.29
C ASP A 362 18.45 -20.83 -6.65
N GLY A 363 18.27 -20.62 -5.35
CA GLY A 363 18.97 -19.62 -4.57
C GLY A 363 20.39 -20.02 -4.22
N LYS A 364 21.12 -19.11 -3.57
CA LYS A 364 22.49 -19.32 -3.11
C LYS A 364 22.59 -19.19 -1.60
N VAL A 365 23.32 -20.10 -0.96
CA VAL A 365 23.73 -19.97 0.44
C VAL A 365 25.23 -19.72 0.48
N TYR A 366 25.61 -18.51 0.88
CA TYR A 366 27.01 -18.12 0.98
C TYR A 366 27.69 -18.78 2.18
N LEU A 367 28.86 -19.37 1.93
CA LEU A 367 29.68 -20.02 2.94
C LEU A 367 30.39 -18.96 3.77
N LYS A 368 30.13 -18.96 5.08
CA LYS A 368 30.78 -18.05 6.04
C LYS A 368 31.18 -18.82 7.31
N PRO A 369 32.16 -19.73 7.22
CA PRO A 369 32.63 -20.47 8.37
C PRO A 369 33.32 -19.55 9.40
N ASP A 370 32.94 -19.68 10.66
CA ASP A 370 33.50 -18.93 11.79
C ASP A 370 33.88 -19.90 12.91
N TYR A 371 35.01 -20.60 12.71
CA TYR A 371 35.55 -21.56 13.68
C TYR A 371 36.89 -21.05 14.23
N PRO A 372 37.01 -20.82 15.55
CA PRO A 372 38.24 -20.33 16.15
C PRO A 372 39.47 -21.17 15.79
N GLY A 373 40.53 -20.52 15.32
CA GLY A 373 41.77 -21.19 14.89
C GLY A 373 41.77 -21.73 13.46
N TYR A 374 40.72 -21.47 12.67
CA TYR A 374 40.61 -21.87 11.27
C TYR A 374 40.41 -20.66 10.34
N ASN A 375 40.79 -20.81 9.08
CA ASN A 375 40.48 -19.83 8.05
C ASN A 375 38.97 -19.68 7.86
N THR A 376 38.53 -18.45 7.53
CA THR A 376 37.14 -18.10 7.22
C THR A 376 36.72 -18.42 5.78
N SER A 377 37.60 -19.09 5.03
CA SER A 377 37.33 -19.59 3.69
C SER A 377 37.63 -21.08 3.61
N VAL A 378 36.83 -21.76 2.81
CA VAL A 378 36.96 -23.20 2.56
C VAL A 378 38.10 -23.46 1.58
N THR A 379 38.76 -24.61 1.71
CA THR A 379 40.02 -24.89 1.00
C THR A 379 39.86 -25.13 -0.50
N ASP A 380 38.66 -25.49 -0.96
CA ASP A 380 38.34 -25.66 -2.38
C ASP A 380 38.04 -24.33 -3.10
N GLY A 381 37.97 -23.21 -2.35
CA GLY A 381 37.69 -21.88 -2.88
C GLY A 381 36.20 -21.58 -3.09
N SER A 382 35.30 -22.50 -2.74
CA SER A 382 33.85 -22.30 -2.85
C SER A 382 33.41 -21.11 -1.98
N LYS A 383 32.49 -20.28 -2.50
CA LYS A 383 31.94 -19.11 -1.78
C LYS A 383 30.49 -19.29 -1.38
N TYR A 384 29.79 -20.20 -2.03
CA TYR A 384 28.39 -20.50 -1.80
C TYR A 384 28.09 -21.93 -2.25
N ILE A 385 26.95 -22.45 -1.83
CA ILE A 385 26.27 -23.59 -2.45
C ILE A 385 25.05 -23.07 -3.22
N ASP A 386 24.77 -23.70 -4.35
CA ASP A 386 23.52 -23.51 -5.08
C ASP A 386 22.46 -24.46 -4.50
N LEU A 387 21.27 -23.93 -4.24
CA LEU A 387 20.15 -24.69 -3.72
C LEU A 387 19.38 -25.32 -4.87
N THR A 388 19.42 -26.65 -4.97
CA THR A 388 18.67 -27.40 -5.99
C THR A 388 17.29 -27.81 -5.49
N SER A 389 16.45 -28.38 -6.36
CA SER A 389 15.11 -28.89 -6.06
C SER A 389 15.01 -30.00 -4.99
N THR A 390 16.14 -30.44 -4.42
CA THR A 390 16.19 -31.48 -3.39
C THR A 390 17.08 -31.03 -2.24
N ASN A 391 16.82 -31.58 -1.04
CA ASN A 391 17.61 -31.28 0.14
C ASN A 391 19.06 -31.76 -0.05
N THR A 392 20.03 -30.86 0.17
CA THR A 392 21.45 -31.16 -0.06
C THR A 392 22.26 -31.16 1.22
N THR A 393 23.28 -32.01 1.25
CA THR A 393 24.34 -31.96 2.27
C THR A 393 25.67 -31.70 1.58
N HIS A 394 26.40 -30.71 2.06
CA HIS A 394 27.69 -30.30 1.52
C HIS A 394 28.76 -30.35 2.61
N ASP A 395 29.90 -30.96 2.28
CA ASP A 395 31.05 -31.05 3.16
C ASP A 395 32.15 -30.11 2.67
N PHE A 396 32.59 -29.20 3.54
CA PHE A 396 33.71 -28.30 3.27
C PHE A 396 34.82 -28.45 4.29
N TYR A 397 36.04 -28.12 3.88
CA TYR A 397 37.23 -28.26 4.70
C TYR A 397 37.84 -26.89 4.99
N LEU A 398 38.25 -26.67 6.24
CA LEU A 398 38.90 -25.45 6.70
C LEU A 398 40.36 -25.73 7.06
N LYS A 399 41.25 -24.82 6.65
CA LYS A 399 42.66 -24.89 7.01
C LYS A 399 42.89 -24.27 8.40
N PRO A 400 43.59 -24.95 9.33
CA PRO A 400 44.03 -24.34 10.57
C PRO A 400 44.95 -23.13 10.31
N ILE A 401 44.82 -22.08 11.11
CA ILE A 401 45.71 -20.93 11.07
C ILE A 401 47.02 -21.33 11.76
N SER A 402 48.12 -21.36 11.02
CA SER A 402 49.44 -21.66 11.59
C SER A 402 49.87 -20.56 12.56
N SER A 403 49.97 -20.88 13.86
CA SER A 403 50.60 -19.99 14.83
C SER A 403 52.12 -19.99 14.62
N ASN A 404 52.65 -18.98 13.93
CA ASN A 404 54.08 -18.68 14.04
C ASN A 404 54.31 -17.99 15.39
N ASN A 405 54.90 -18.73 16.33
CA ASN A 405 55.53 -18.17 17.53
C ASN A 405 56.70 -17.28 17.09
N GLY A 406 56.44 -15.98 16.96
CA GLY A 406 57.43 -14.94 16.79
C GLY A 406 57.04 -13.76 17.68
N SER A 407 57.64 -13.72 18.87
CA SER A 407 57.50 -12.62 19.83
C SER A 407 57.77 -11.26 19.16
N ASN A 408 56.79 -10.37 19.20
CA ASN A 408 57.06 -8.97 19.48
C ASN A 408 55.81 -8.30 20.07
N SER A 409 55.90 -7.99 21.36
CA SER A 409 54.90 -7.24 22.11
C SER A 409 54.94 -5.78 21.67
N ASN A 410 53.83 -5.31 21.09
CA ASN A 410 53.22 -4.03 21.41
C ASN A 410 51.89 -3.90 20.67
N SER A 411 50.80 -4.21 21.36
CA SER A 411 49.48 -3.67 21.04
C SER A 411 48.66 -3.61 22.31
N SER A 412 48.31 -2.37 22.68
CA SER A 412 47.32 -2.06 23.69
C SER A 412 46.06 -2.90 23.47
N GLY A 413 45.70 -3.70 24.48
CA GLY A 413 44.62 -4.66 24.39
C GLY A 413 43.29 -4.01 24.04
N ASN A 414 42.79 -4.26 22.82
CA ASN A 414 41.38 -4.20 22.53
C ASN A 414 40.73 -5.48 23.05
N THR A 415 40.04 -5.37 24.18
CA THR A 415 39.23 -6.48 24.71
C THR A 415 37.97 -6.61 23.85
N VAL A 416 38.05 -7.44 22.82
CA VAL A 416 36.89 -7.86 22.02
C VAL A 416 36.25 -9.06 22.72
N SER A 417 34.96 -8.98 23.02
CA SER A 417 34.21 -10.12 23.56
C SER A 417 32.98 -10.39 22.71
N THR A 418 32.86 -11.61 22.20
CA THR A 418 31.69 -12.10 21.48
C THR A 418 30.94 -13.12 22.34
N THR A 419 29.61 -13.05 22.31
CA THR A 419 28.75 -14.00 23.01
C THR A 419 27.61 -14.39 22.10
N SER A 420 27.49 -15.69 21.81
CA SER A 420 26.33 -16.23 21.11
C SER A 420 25.10 -16.06 21.99
N LYS A 421 24.09 -15.38 21.46
CA LYS A 421 22.83 -15.13 22.17
C LYS A 421 21.72 -14.97 21.14
N ASN A 422 20.83 -15.95 21.11
CA ASN A 422 19.62 -15.89 20.30
C ASN A 422 18.63 -14.91 20.93
N GLN A 423 18.32 -13.83 20.21
CA GLN A 423 17.38 -12.79 20.59
C GLN A 423 16.76 -12.13 19.35
N LYS A 424 15.79 -11.25 19.55
CA LYS A 424 15.27 -10.38 18.49
C LYS A 424 15.58 -8.93 18.84
N VAL A 425 15.86 -8.14 17.81
CA VAL A 425 16.09 -6.69 17.93
C VAL A 425 15.21 -5.95 16.93
N ALA A 426 14.79 -4.74 17.27
CA ALA A 426 13.97 -3.93 16.38
C ALA A 426 14.44 -2.47 16.33
N THR A 427 14.24 -1.85 15.17
CA THR A 427 14.46 -0.41 14.96
C THR A 427 13.20 0.38 15.32
N THR A 428 13.33 1.69 15.53
CA THR A 428 12.22 2.59 15.91
C THR A 428 11.97 3.63 14.81
N THR A 429 12.16 4.91 15.11
CA THR A 429 11.82 6.07 14.26
C THR A 429 12.95 6.49 13.31
N LYS A 430 14.12 5.84 13.39
CA LYS A 430 15.32 6.22 12.62
C LYS A 430 15.89 5.04 11.84
N ILE A 431 16.46 5.35 10.67
CA ILE A 431 17.26 4.41 9.88
C ILE A 431 18.52 4.05 10.69
N VAL A 432 18.79 2.75 10.86
CA VAL A 432 19.90 2.27 11.69
C VAL A 432 21.10 1.88 10.83
N LYS A 433 22.24 2.50 11.11
CA LYS A 433 23.51 2.26 10.42
C LYS A 433 24.04 0.86 10.74
N LEU A 434 24.66 0.25 9.74
CA LEU A 434 25.31 -1.05 9.86
C LEU A 434 26.82 -0.90 9.95
N TYR A 435 27.45 -1.82 10.67
CA TYR A 435 28.90 -1.88 10.89
C TYR A 435 29.39 -3.28 10.56
N ASN A 436 30.61 -3.41 10.04
CA ASN A 436 31.25 -4.72 9.90
C ASN A 436 31.83 -5.23 11.24
N ASP A 437 32.37 -6.44 11.23
CA ASP A 437 33.06 -7.10 12.35
C ASP A 437 34.33 -6.37 12.83
N GLU A 438 34.93 -5.54 11.99
CA GLU A 438 36.01 -4.60 12.33
C GLU A 438 35.49 -3.28 12.93
N GLY A 439 34.17 -3.07 13.02
CA GLY A 439 33.55 -1.85 13.52
C GLY A 439 33.48 -0.69 12.51
N LYS A 440 33.79 -0.94 11.24
CA LYS A 440 33.73 0.02 10.13
C LYS A 440 32.29 0.19 9.64
N LEU A 441 31.90 1.44 9.38
CA LEU A 441 30.58 1.79 8.86
C LEU A 441 30.35 1.22 7.45
N ILE A 442 29.22 0.57 7.24
CA ILE A 442 28.68 0.15 5.95
C ILE A 442 27.82 1.29 5.40
N THR A 443 28.13 1.80 4.20
CA THR A 443 27.53 3.03 3.66
C THR A 443 26.50 2.80 2.56
N ASN A 444 26.44 1.59 1.99
CA ASN A 444 25.56 1.25 0.88
C ASN A 444 24.20 0.69 1.30
N ARG A 445 23.98 0.42 2.60
CA ARG A 445 22.69 -0.03 3.15
C ARG A 445 22.59 0.20 4.65
N ALA A 446 21.35 0.17 5.15
CA ALA A 446 20.99 0.37 6.54
C ALA A 446 19.70 -0.39 6.86
N LEU A 447 19.34 -0.52 8.13
CA LEU A 447 18.04 -1.07 8.51
C LEU A 447 16.97 0.02 8.44
N GLY A 448 15.83 -0.30 7.81
CA GLY A 448 14.68 0.60 7.72
C GLY A 448 14.05 0.89 9.08
N ILE A 449 13.22 1.94 9.13
CA ILE A 449 12.44 2.32 10.31
C ILE A 449 11.44 1.22 10.70
N ASN A 450 11.21 1.02 12.00
CA ASN A 450 10.25 0.06 12.54
C ASN A 450 10.35 -1.38 11.99
N THR A 451 11.57 -1.89 11.80
CA THR A 451 11.83 -3.24 11.27
C THR A 451 12.31 -4.20 12.36
N ALA A 452 11.95 -5.47 12.24
CA ALA A 452 12.29 -6.54 13.18
C ALA A 452 13.37 -7.46 12.62
N TRP A 453 14.37 -7.80 13.45
CA TRP A 453 15.54 -8.56 13.03
C TRP A 453 15.86 -9.66 14.05
N LYS A 454 16.29 -10.81 13.55
CA LYS A 454 16.90 -11.84 14.39
C LYS A 454 18.34 -11.41 14.70
N SER A 455 18.77 -11.67 15.92
CA SER A 455 20.15 -11.50 16.33
C SER A 455 20.64 -12.72 17.08
N ASP A 456 21.81 -13.20 16.72
CA ASP A 456 22.41 -14.43 17.24
C ASP A 456 23.73 -14.19 17.98
N VAL A 457 24.27 -12.97 17.90
CA VAL A 457 25.56 -12.59 18.53
C VAL A 457 25.48 -11.21 19.15
N VAL A 458 25.97 -11.12 20.38
CA VAL A 458 26.34 -9.87 21.05
C VAL A 458 27.85 -9.69 20.92
N TYR A 459 28.26 -8.62 20.26
CA TYR A 459 29.66 -8.23 20.06
C TYR A 459 29.95 -6.99 20.89
N LYS A 460 31.06 -7.00 21.66
CA LYS A 460 31.56 -5.80 22.35
C LYS A 460 32.95 -5.46 21.85
N SER A 461 33.11 -4.22 21.42
CA SER A 461 34.39 -3.65 20.99
C SER A 461 34.48 -2.20 21.43
N ASN A 462 35.60 -1.82 22.03
CA ASN A 462 35.85 -0.47 22.55
C ASN A 462 34.74 0.07 23.46
N GLY A 463 34.15 -0.79 24.30
CA GLY A 463 33.04 -0.42 25.20
C GLY A 463 31.68 -0.23 24.52
N ILE A 464 31.60 -0.35 23.19
CA ILE A 464 30.34 -0.29 22.44
C ILE A 464 29.82 -1.72 22.28
N THR A 465 28.54 -1.91 22.60
CA THR A 465 27.84 -3.19 22.37
C THR A 465 27.14 -3.15 21.01
N TYR A 466 27.20 -4.25 20.29
CA TYR A 466 26.57 -4.45 19.00
C TYR A 466 25.80 -5.76 18.95
N TYR A 467 24.80 -5.81 18.07
CA TYR A 467 24.00 -6.98 17.76
C TYR A 467 24.15 -7.33 16.29
N ARG A 468 24.50 -8.58 16.00
CA ARG A 468 24.57 -9.07 14.62
C ARG A 468 23.16 -9.22 14.08
N VAL A 469 22.87 -8.67 12.90
CA VAL A 469 21.54 -8.70 12.25
C VAL A 469 21.57 -9.36 10.88
N SER A 470 22.77 -9.51 10.33
CA SER A 470 23.08 -10.16 9.06
C SER A 470 24.56 -10.56 9.11
N SER A 471 25.01 -11.41 8.20
CA SER A 471 26.38 -11.91 8.29
C SER A 471 27.38 -10.80 7.97
N ASP A 472 28.26 -10.53 8.94
CA ASP A 472 29.21 -9.40 8.97
C ASP A 472 28.54 -8.02 9.03
N GLU A 473 27.28 -7.95 9.44
CA GLU A 473 26.57 -6.68 9.63
C GLU A 473 25.99 -6.59 11.04
N TYR A 474 26.44 -5.58 11.76
CA TYR A 474 26.15 -5.34 13.16
C TYR A 474 25.48 -3.98 13.32
N VAL A 475 24.48 -3.91 14.19
CA VAL A 475 23.91 -2.64 14.67
C VAL A 475 24.46 -2.33 16.05
N LYS A 476 24.59 -1.05 16.40
CA LYS A 476 24.89 -0.69 17.78
C LYS A 476 23.67 -0.97 18.65
N ALA A 477 23.89 -1.55 19.81
CA ALA A 477 22.84 -1.85 20.78
C ALA A 477 22.07 -0.60 21.24
N LYS A 478 22.67 0.59 21.14
CA LYS A 478 22.00 1.87 21.45
C LYS A 478 21.07 2.40 20.35
N ASP A 479 21.09 1.78 19.16
CA ASP A 479 20.29 2.23 18.02
C ASP A 479 19.09 1.27 17.78
N VAL A 480 18.91 0.24 18.61
CA VAL A 480 17.84 -0.77 18.56
C VAL A 480 17.44 -1.21 19.97
N TYR A 481 16.31 -1.90 20.13
CA TYR A 481 15.92 -2.53 21.40
C TYR A 481 15.73 -4.04 21.24
N VAL A 482 15.99 -4.80 22.31
CA VAL A 482 15.77 -6.25 22.37
C VAL A 482 14.31 -6.53 22.72
N TYR A 483 13.70 -7.54 22.11
CA TYR A 483 12.29 -7.87 22.38
C TYR A 483 11.95 -9.35 22.24
N THR A 484 10.77 -9.72 22.72
CA THR A 484 10.10 -11.02 22.47
C THR A 484 8.71 -10.78 21.89
N ASP A 485 8.25 -11.65 20.98
CA ASP A 485 6.91 -11.51 20.38
C ASP A 485 5.85 -11.75 21.45
N LYS A 486 4.85 -10.87 21.51
CA LYS A 486 3.74 -10.97 22.46
C LYS A 486 2.55 -10.19 21.93
N VAL A 487 1.71 -10.88 21.17
CA VAL A 487 0.43 -10.31 20.72
C VAL A 487 -0.58 -10.42 21.86
N ALA A 488 -0.98 -9.28 22.40
CA ALA A 488 -1.91 -9.21 23.52
C ALA A 488 -2.74 -7.92 23.49
N LYS A 489 -3.80 -7.90 24.31
CA LYS A 489 -4.51 -6.69 24.70
C LYS A 489 -4.13 -6.37 26.15
N ILE A 490 -3.82 -5.11 26.41
CA ILE A 490 -3.40 -4.63 27.72
C ILE A 490 -4.30 -3.47 28.14
N LYS A 491 -4.64 -3.42 29.42
CA LYS A 491 -5.40 -2.34 30.04
C LYS A 491 -4.50 -1.62 31.03
N VAL A 492 -4.40 -0.30 30.93
CA VAL A 492 -3.72 0.53 31.95
C VAL A 492 -4.45 0.39 33.26
N ASN A 493 -3.72 0.16 34.35
CA ASN A 493 -4.30 -0.01 35.67
C ASN A 493 -5.16 1.21 36.05
N ASP A 494 -6.25 0.96 36.78
CA ASP A 494 -7.26 2.00 37.05
C ASP A 494 -6.78 3.05 38.08
N ASP A 495 -5.69 2.79 38.80
CA ASP A 495 -5.16 3.60 39.90
C ASP A 495 -4.31 4.80 39.45
N LYS A 496 -3.71 4.76 38.25
CA LYS A 496 -2.92 5.86 37.71
C LYS A 496 -2.83 5.84 36.18
N ASN A 497 -2.48 6.98 35.58
CA ASN A 497 -2.07 7.00 34.18
C ASN A 497 -0.77 6.19 34.01
N GLY A 498 -0.66 5.47 32.89
CA GLY A 498 0.50 4.66 32.55
C GLY A 498 1.63 5.54 32.01
N ASP A 499 2.77 5.46 32.67
CA ASP A 499 3.99 6.15 32.24
C ASP A 499 4.54 5.52 30.95
N LEU A 500 5.11 6.34 30.08
CA LEU A 500 5.71 5.89 28.82
C LEU A 500 7.19 6.22 28.80
N VAL A 501 7.96 5.31 28.21
CA VAL A 501 9.36 5.52 27.89
C VAL A 501 9.62 5.30 26.41
N ASP A 502 10.67 5.92 25.89
CA ASP A 502 11.26 5.57 24.60
C ASP A 502 12.08 4.27 24.67
N TYR A 503 12.59 3.80 23.53
CA TYR A 503 13.41 2.59 23.47
C TYR A 503 14.74 2.65 24.24
N LEU A 504 15.21 3.84 24.63
CA LEU A 504 16.40 4.06 25.47
C LEU A 504 16.04 4.10 26.97
N GLY A 505 14.76 4.15 27.30
CA GLY A 505 14.24 4.28 28.65
C GLY A 505 14.15 5.73 29.13
N GLY A 506 14.15 6.70 28.22
CA GLY A 506 13.85 8.10 28.52
C GLY A 506 12.34 8.31 28.70
N ASP A 507 11.95 9.02 29.75
CA ASP A 507 10.55 9.33 30.02
C ASP A 507 9.96 10.23 28.94
N LEU A 508 8.70 9.97 28.58
CA LEU A 508 7.93 10.77 27.62
C LEU A 508 6.89 11.63 28.33
N ASP A 509 6.63 12.83 27.81
CA ASP A 509 5.60 13.74 28.35
C ASP A 509 4.19 13.14 28.21
N ARG A 510 3.98 12.35 27.15
CA ARG A 510 2.71 11.64 26.90
C ARG A 510 2.57 10.47 27.88
N LYS A 511 1.37 10.31 28.43
CA LYS A 511 0.98 9.17 29.27
C LYS A 511 -0.26 8.47 28.72
N LEU A 512 -0.41 7.18 29.04
CA LEU A 512 -1.63 6.44 28.74
C LEU A 512 -2.66 6.71 29.82
N LYS A 513 -3.90 7.01 29.44
CA LYS A 513 -4.98 7.26 30.40
C LYS A 513 -5.25 6.02 31.25
N SER A 514 -5.44 6.20 32.56
CA SER A 514 -5.93 5.15 33.47
C SER A 514 -7.16 4.45 32.88
N GLY A 515 -7.17 3.11 32.93
CA GLY A 515 -8.24 2.27 32.41
C GLY A 515 -8.32 2.14 30.89
N SER A 516 -7.49 2.83 30.12
CA SER A 516 -7.47 2.74 28.66
C SER A 516 -6.90 1.40 28.17
N THR A 517 -7.36 0.95 27.00
CA THR A 517 -7.01 -0.35 26.44
C THR A 517 -6.17 -0.21 25.17
N TRP A 518 -5.15 -1.05 25.05
CA TRP A 518 -4.18 -0.99 23.96
C TRP A 518 -3.90 -2.39 23.41
N LYS A 519 -3.53 -2.45 22.13
CA LYS A 519 -2.96 -3.66 21.53
C LYS A 519 -1.44 -3.55 21.60
N THR A 520 -0.80 -4.68 21.86
CA THR A 520 0.65 -4.82 21.82
C THR A 520 1.01 -6.04 21.00
N ASP A 521 2.19 -6.00 20.37
CA ASP A 521 2.71 -7.09 19.56
C ASP A 521 4.03 -7.67 20.10
N ARG A 522 4.61 -7.04 21.13
CA ARG A 522 5.89 -7.44 21.72
C ARG A 522 6.12 -6.91 23.12
N ILE A 523 6.98 -7.61 23.86
CA ILE A 523 7.59 -7.14 25.11
C ILE A 523 9.04 -6.75 24.81
N ALA A 524 9.37 -5.47 25.03
CA ALA A 524 10.71 -4.92 24.93
C ALA A 524 11.47 -5.05 26.26
N LEU A 525 12.76 -5.33 26.19
CA LEU A 525 13.67 -5.35 27.33
C LEU A 525 14.52 -4.06 27.31
N ILE A 526 14.12 -3.08 28.12
CA ILE A 526 14.74 -1.75 28.19
C ILE A 526 15.36 -1.60 29.58
N ASN A 527 16.68 -1.36 29.65
CA ASN A 527 17.43 -1.25 30.90
C ASN A 527 17.19 -2.40 31.91
N GLY A 528 16.96 -3.61 31.39
CA GLY A 528 16.72 -4.82 32.20
C GLY A 528 15.29 -4.98 32.73
N LYS A 529 14.37 -4.10 32.37
CA LYS A 529 12.94 -4.18 32.70
C LYS A 529 12.11 -4.45 31.45
N GLU A 530 10.95 -5.06 31.66
CA GLU A 530 10.03 -5.44 30.58
C GLU A 530 8.95 -4.37 30.37
N TYR A 531 8.69 -4.07 29.10
CA TYR A 531 7.69 -3.09 28.69
C TYR A 531 6.88 -3.60 27.51
N TYR A 532 5.58 -3.32 27.49
CA TYR A 532 4.75 -3.55 26.30
C TYR A 532 4.90 -2.40 25.32
N ARG A 533 5.04 -2.72 24.03
CA ARG A 533 5.04 -1.71 22.97
C ARG A 533 3.61 -1.22 22.71
N VAL A 534 3.41 0.10 22.68
CA VAL A 534 2.13 0.73 22.35
C VAL A 534 2.20 1.68 21.14
N SER A 535 3.41 2.04 20.71
CA SER A 535 3.69 2.77 19.47
C SER A 535 5.10 2.44 18.97
N THR A 536 5.51 2.99 17.83
CA THR A 536 6.82 2.72 17.19
C THR A 536 8.02 2.95 18.12
N ASP A 537 7.90 3.91 19.04
CA ASP A 537 8.95 4.27 20.01
C ASP A 537 8.38 4.62 21.39
N GLU A 538 7.27 3.99 21.78
CA GLU A 538 6.64 4.23 23.08
C GLU A 538 6.30 2.90 23.74
N PHE A 539 6.74 2.77 24.99
CA PHE A 539 6.68 1.54 25.75
C PHE A 539 6.14 1.80 27.14
N VAL A 540 5.17 1.01 27.57
CA VAL A 540 4.55 1.08 28.91
C VAL A 540 5.10 -0.04 29.79
N PRO A 541 5.50 0.22 31.06
CA PRO A 541 6.00 -0.83 31.94
C PRO A 541 4.96 -1.94 32.14
N VAL A 542 5.39 -3.20 32.11
CA VAL A 542 4.51 -4.35 32.36
C VAL A 542 3.80 -4.25 33.72
N SER A 543 4.41 -3.60 34.71
CA SER A 543 3.82 -3.40 36.05
C SER A 543 2.64 -2.41 36.09
N GLU A 544 2.43 -1.62 35.04
CA GLU A 544 1.41 -0.56 35.00
C GLU A 544 0.18 -0.93 34.17
N VAL A 545 0.18 -2.14 33.63
CA VAL A 545 -0.89 -2.66 32.79
C VAL A 545 -1.23 -4.09 33.19
N THR A 546 -2.46 -4.50 32.88
CA THR A 546 -2.92 -5.87 33.02
C THR A 546 -3.35 -6.42 31.67
N GLU A 547 -2.89 -7.62 31.31
CA GLU A 547 -3.35 -8.35 30.11
C GLU A 547 -4.77 -8.90 30.35
N TYR A 548 -5.65 -8.82 29.34
CA TYR A 548 -7.06 -9.21 29.47
C TYR A 548 -7.65 -9.83 28.19
#